data_AF-A0A2A5CJE6-F1
#
_entry.id   AF-A0A2A5CJE6-F1
#
_cell.length_a   1.000
_cell.length_b   1.000
_cell.length_c   1.000
_cell.angle_alpha   90.00
_cell.angle_beta   90.00
_cell.angle_gamma   90.00
#
_symmetry.space_group_name_H-M   'P 1'
#
loop_
_entity.id
_entity.type
_entity.pdbx_description
1 polymer ?
#
loop_
_entity_poly.entity_id
_entity_poly.type
_entity_poly.pdbx_seq_one_letter_code
_entity_poly.pdbx_strand_id
1 'polypeptide(L)'
;MIDKDFLEKLSTRLSKILPAPGPIREDIEKQFLSLLQSSLGKLNLVTREEFDTQLKVLQRAEQTIAELEEKIAKLEKASQD
;
A
#
# COMPACT_ATOMS: atom_id res chain seq x y z
N MET A 1 5.21 2.59 3.46
CA MET A 1 5.64 1.25 2.98
C MET A 1 5.20 0.23 4.02
N ILE A 2 4.79 -0.97 3.62
CA ILE A 2 4.47 -2.04 4.57
C ILE A 2 5.75 -2.32 5.38
N ASP A 3 5.63 -2.34 6.70
CA ASP A 3 6.76 -2.57 7.61
C ASP A 3 7.35 -3.97 7.37
N LYS A 4 8.63 -4.01 6.97
CA LYS A 4 9.37 -5.26 6.73
C LYS A 4 9.40 -6.14 8.00
N ASP A 5 9.52 -5.49 9.16
CA ASP A 5 9.48 -6.14 10.49
C ASP A 5 8.15 -6.84 10.77
N PHE A 6 7.04 -6.32 10.23
CA PHE A 6 5.73 -6.95 10.37
C PHE A 6 5.66 -8.26 9.57
N LEU A 7 6.15 -8.24 8.32
CA LEU A 7 6.19 -9.43 7.45
C LEU A 7 7.10 -10.52 8.02
N GLU A 8 8.25 -10.16 8.60
CA GLU A 8 9.15 -11.12 9.26
C GLU A 8 8.52 -11.75 10.52
N LYS A 9 7.84 -10.95 11.35
CA LYS A 9 7.10 -11.45 12.52
C LYS A 9 5.95 -12.37 12.11
N LEU A 10 5.28 -12.07 11.00
CA LEU A 10 4.21 -12.89 10.44
C LEU A 10 4.74 -14.25 9.97
N SER A 11 5.82 -14.24 9.16
CA SER A 11 6.49 -15.45 8.66
C SER A 11 6.97 -16.35 9.80
N THR A 12 7.59 -15.76 10.82
CA THR A 12 8.08 -16.47 12.01
C THR A 12 6.93 -17.11 12.81
N ARG A 13 5.81 -16.42 12.96
CA ARG A 13 4.63 -16.97 13.65
C ARG A 13 4.01 -18.09 12.83
N LEU A 14 3.81 -17.92 11.53
CA LEU A 14 3.24 -18.95 10.64
C LEU A 14 4.07 -20.25 10.67
N SER A 15 5.39 -20.12 10.66
CA SER A 15 6.33 -21.25 10.75
C SER A 15 6.20 -22.08 12.04
N LYS A 16 5.73 -21.45 13.13
CA LYS A 16 5.48 -22.12 14.43
C LYS A 16 4.13 -22.85 14.49
N ILE A 17 3.18 -22.54 13.60
CA ILE A 17 1.85 -23.16 13.56
C ILE A 17 1.88 -24.47 12.75
N LEU A 18 2.68 -24.50 11.67
CA LEU A 18 2.81 -25.64 10.76
C LEU A 18 3.20 -26.98 11.43
N PRO A 19 4.02 -27.05 12.51
CA PRO A 19 4.40 -28.32 13.13
C PRO A 19 3.45 -28.83 14.24
N ALA A 20 2.33 -28.17 14.56
CA ALA A 20 1.47 -28.56 15.70
C ALA A 20 0.40 -29.64 15.33
N PRO A 21 0.03 -30.55 16.26
CA PRO A 21 -1.02 -31.54 16.04
C PRO A 21 -2.42 -30.90 15.92
N GLY A 22 -3.32 -31.53 15.16
CA GLY A 22 -4.58 -30.96 14.64
C GLY A 22 -5.41 -30.06 15.58
N PRO A 23 -5.79 -30.48 16.79
CA PRO A 23 -6.61 -29.66 17.69
C PRO A 23 -5.90 -28.38 18.16
N ILE A 24 -4.60 -28.50 18.43
CA ILE A 24 -3.76 -27.37 18.87
C ILE A 24 -3.50 -26.42 17.69
N ARG A 25 -3.42 -26.95 16.47
CA ARG A 25 -3.27 -26.15 15.25
C ARG A 25 -4.45 -25.23 15.01
N GLU A 26 -5.69 -25.71 15.17
CA GLU A 26 -6.90 -24.90 14.94
C GLU A 26 -7.01 -23.73 15.92
N ASP A 27 -6.71 -23.94 17.20
CA ASP A 27 -6.73 -22.87 18.20
C ASP A 27 -5.65 -21.81 17.92
N ILE A 28 -4.45 -22.25 17.56
CA ILE A 28 -3.35 -21.35 17.18
C ILE A 28 -3.70 -20.57 15.90
N GLU A 29 -4.36 -21.19 14.92
CA GLU A 29 -4.79 -20.55 13.68
C GLU A 29 -5.82 -19.44 13.95
N LYS A 30 -6.80 -19.68 14.82
CA LYS A 30 -7.77 -18.65 15.24
C LYS A 30 -7.07 -17.49 15.96
N GLN A 31 -6.14 -17.79 16.86
CA GLN A 31 -5.37 -16.76 17.56
C GLN A 31 -4.53 -15.93 16.57
N PHE A 32 -3.95 -16.59 15.56
CA PHE A 32 -3.15 -15.93 14.52
C PHE A 32 -4.00 -15.03 13.64
N LEU A 33 -5.15 -15.49 13.16
CA LEU A 33 -6.10 -14.67 12.38
C LEU A 33 -6.52 -13.41 13.15
N SER A 34 -6.83 -13.53 14.44
CA SER A 34 -7.20 -12.38 15.29
C SER A 34 -6.05 -11.37 15.44
N LEU A 35 -4.82 -11.86 15.67
CA LEU A 35 -3.64 -11.00 15.75
C LEU A 35 -3.31 -10.33 14.41
N LEU A 36 -3.51 -11.05 13.30
CA LEU A 36 -3.33 -10.54 11.94
C LEU A 36 -4.34 -9.43 11.66
N GLN A 37 -5.62 -9.66 11.95
CA GLN A 37 -6.68 -8.64 11.81
C GLN A 37 -6.40 -7.40 12.67
N SER A 38 -6.02 -7.58 13.94
CA SER A 38 -5.68 -6.46 14.84
C SER A 38 -4.44 -5.69 14.35
N SER A 39 -3.46 -6.39 13.80
CA SER A 39 -2.22 -5.77 13.33
C SER A 39 -2.41 -5.04 12.00
N LEU A 40 -3.17 -5.62 11.05
CA LEU A 40 -3.54 -4.94 9.80
C LEU A 40 -4.40 -3.70 10.08
N GLY A 41 -5.32 -3.76 11.06
CA GLY A 41 -6.10 -2.59 11.47
C GLY A 41 -5.28 -1.48 12.14
N LYS A 42 -4.06 -1.79 12.63
CA LYS A 42 -3.12 -0.81 13.19
C LYS A 42 -2.17 -0.22 12.16
N LEU A 43 -2.06 -0.84 10.98
CA LEU A 43 -1.36 -0.23 9.86
C LEU A 43 -2.23 0.92 9.34
N ASN A 44 -1.60 2.03 8.94
CA ASN A 44 -2.28 3.14 8.25
C ASN A 44 -2.66 2.71 6.82
N LEU A 45 -3.49 1.68 6.70
CA LEU A 45 -3.98 1.16 5.44
C LEU A 45 -5.04 2.11 4.92
N VAL A 46 -4.83 2.59 3.70
CA VAL A 46 -5.90 3.22 2.93
C VAL A 46 -6.72 2.12 2.28
N THR A 47 -8.02 2.35 2.18
CA THR A 47 -8.90 1.46 1.41
C THR A 47 -8.50 1.47 -0.06
N ARG A 48 -8.90 0.42 -0.78
CA ARG A 48 -8.64 0.36 -2.23
C ARG A 48 -9.28 1.54 -2.96
N GLU A 49 -10.47 1.96 -2.54
CA GLU A 49 -11.20 3.09 -3.13
C GLU A 49 -10.48 4.43 -2.90
N GLU A 50 -9.94 4.65 -1.70
CA GLU A 50 -9.12 5.83 -1.40
C GLU A 50 -7.83 5.84 -2.23
N PHE A 51 -7.16 4.69 -2.35
CA PHE A 51 -5.98 4.56 -3.20
C PHE A 51 -6.30 4.90 -4.67
N ASP A 52 -7.36 4.32 -5.22
CA ASP A 52 -7.77 4.56 -6.60
C ASP A 52 -8.19 6.03 -6.82
N THR A 53 -8.75 6.68 -5.80
CA THR A 53 -9.06 8.12 -5.82
C THR A 53 -7.79 8.96 -5.89
N GLN A 54 -6.78 8.66 -5.07
CA GLN A 54 -5.50 9.36 -5.10
C GLN A 54 -4.76 9.14 -6.43
N LEU A 55 -4.84 7.94 -7.00
CA LEU A 55 -4.28 7.65 -8.32
C LEU A 55 -4.89 8.55 -9.40
N LYS A 56 -6.21 8.77 -9.38
CA LYS A 56 -6.88 9.68 -10.32
C LYS A 56 -6.45 11.14 -10.13
N VAL A 57 -6.23 11.56 -8.90
CA VAL A 57 -5.71 12.92 -8.61
C VAL A 57 -4.30 13.06 -9.19
N LEU A 58 -3.44 12.06 -8.99
CA LEU A 58 -2.08 12.06 -9.54
C LEU A 58 -2.08 12.12 -11.06
N GLN A 59 -2.91 11.32 -11.73
CA GLN A 59 -3.04 11.35 -13.21
C GLN A 59 -3.45 12.72 -13.74
N ARG A 60 -4.36 13.42 -13.04
CA ARG A 60 -4.75 14.79 -13.41
C ARG A 60 -3.61 15.78 -13.20
N ALA A 61 -2.82 15.61 -12.16
CA ALA A 61 -1.64 16.44 -11.91
C ALA A 61 -0.61 16.26 -13.03
N GLU A 62 -0.33 15.02 -13.44
CA GLU A 62 0.57 14.73 -14.58
C GLU A 62 0.10 15.40 -15.87
N GLN A 63 -1.20 15.32 -16.18
CA GLN A 63 -1.78 16.00 -17.35
C GLN A 63 -1.63 17.52 -17.26
N THR A 64 -1.96 18.10 -16.10
CA THR A 64 -1.86 19.55 -15.90
C THR A 64 -0.43 20.04 -16.04
N ILE A 65 0.54 19.28 -15.51
CA ILE A 65 1.97 19.59 -15.65
C ILE A 65 2.37 19.57 -17.12
N ALA A 66 2.02 18.52 -17.87
CA ALA A 66 2.33 18.43 -19.30
C ALA A 66 1.75 19.60 -20.11
N GLU A 67 0.52 20.03 -19.82
CA GLU A 67 -0.08 21.20 -20.48
C GLU A 67 0.65 22.51 -20.15
N LEU A 68 1.09 22.67 -18.89
CA LEU A 68 1.83 23.85 -18.47
C LEU A 68 3.22 23.89 -19.11
N GLU A 69 3.90 22.75 -19.18
CA GLU A 69 5.19 22.62 -19.89
C GLU A 69 5.04 23.01 -21.37
N GLU A 70 3.97 22.56 -22.04
CA GLU A 70 3.70 22.94 -23.44
C GLU A 70 3.44 24.45 -23.59
N LYS A 71 2.66 25.04 -22.68
CA LYS A 71 2.39 26.49 -22.67
C LYS A 71 3.66 27.30 -22.47
N ILE A 72 4.51 26.89 -21.53
CA ILE A 72 5.80 27.55 -21.28
C ILE A 72 6.68 27.45 -22.52
N ALA A 73 6.82 26.26 -23.13
CA ALA A 73 7.62 26.09 -24.34
C ALA A 73 7.14 26.95 -25.52
N LYS A 74 5.82 27.16 -25.66
CA LYS A 74 5.26 28.09 -26.66
C LYS A 74 5.63 29.54 -26.38
N LEU A 75 5.53 29.97 -25.11
CA LEU A 75 5.86 31.33 -24.69
C LEU A 75 7.36 31.62 -24.82
N GLU A 76 8.21 30.66 -24.49
CA GLU A 76 9.66 30.77 -24.65
C GLU A 76 10.05 30.94 -26.13
N LYS A 77 9.45 30.16 -27.03
CA LYS A 77 9.65 30.31 -28.48
C LYS A 77 9.19 31.68 -28.98
N ALA A 78 8.00 32.12 -28.57
CA ALA A 78 7.45 33.42 -28.98
C ALA A 78 8.23 34.62 -28.42
N SER A 79 9.04 34.44 -27.37
CA SER A 79 9.88 35.49 -26.78
C SER A 79 11.31 35.51 -27.34
N GLN A 80 11.70 34.48 -28.10
CA GLN A 80 13.02 34.36 -28.74
C GLN A 80 13.04 34.83 -30.20
N ASP A 81 11.86 35.02 -30.81
CA ASP A 81 11.63 35.70 -32.09
C ASP A 81 11.38 37.21 -31.88
#